data_AF-A0AAN6TXG0-F1
#
_entry.id   AF-A0AAN6TXG0-F1
#
_cell.length_a   1.000
_cell.length_b   1.000
_cell.length_c   1.000
_cell.angle_alpha   90.00
_cell.angle_beta   90.00
_cell.angle_gamma   90.00
#
_symmetry.space_group_name_H-M   'P 1'
#
loop_
_entity.id
_entity.type
_entity.pdbx_description
1 polymer ?
#
loop_
_entity_poly.entity_id
_entity_poly.type
_entity_poly.pdbx_seq_one_letter_code
_entity_poly.pdbx_strand_id
1 'polypeptide(L)'
;MKFLCLPGAFGSAVKFEIQLQPLVSRLEKHGIAQFTFTQGQHKATPPPGFERFFGLPPLYRFIDFDGLHKDMRNFPMGEGHEDTIRLLANKADRCPWAHVEDAINCVFQTMEADPDIQGLLAYSEGATIGATLVLEDGRRAVRDGRPRRIKCAIFLSGWPPLCECEGGGTSVLLAGETEDMVDIPTLHVMGCNDPYLAGAMSLYNMCDEDTAELLDHGKSHNVPRDADTIELICDAIRRLVDKA
;
A
#
# COMPACT_ATOMS: atom_id res chain seq x y z
N MET A 1 4.17 10.71 15.73
CA MET A 1 4.55 10.62 14.31
C MET A 1 3.34 10.92 13.43
N LYS A 2 3.53 11.52 12.24
CA LYS A 2 2.43 11.77 11.29
C LYS A 2 2.52 10.85 10.08
N PHE A 3 1.39 10.26 9.70
CA PHE A 3 1.25 9.31 8.61
C PHE A 3 0.51 9.95 7.43
N LEU A 4 1.02 9.72 6.22
CA LEU A 4 0.28 10.00 4.99
C LEU A 4 -0.50 8.77 4.57
N CYS A 5 -1.81 8.95 4.41
CA CYS A 5 -2.76 7.90 4.09
C CYS A 5 -2.99 7.80 2.58
N LEU A 6 -2.66 6.65 1.98
CA LEU A 6 -2.84 6.35 0.56
C LEU A 6 -4.00 5.37 0.36
N PRO A 7 -5.14 5.80 -0.23
CA PRO A 7 -6.28 4.93 -0.49
C PRO A 7 -5.98 3.85 -1.54
N GLY A 8 -6.83 2.83 -1.57
CA GLY A 8 -6.86 1.86 -2.66
C GLY A 8 -7.46 2.44 -3.95
N ALA A 9 -7.45 1.61 -4.99
CA ALA A 9 -8.05 1.93 -6.27
C ALA A 9 -9.53 2.27 -6.13
N PHE A 10 -9.99 3.23 -6.93
CA PHE A 10 -11.35 3.79 -6.85
C PHE A 10 -11.67 4.39 -5.47
N GLY A 11 -10.65 4.87 -4.75
CA GLY A 11 -10.78 5.58 -3.48
C GLY A 11 -10.72 7.10 -3.62
N SER A 12 -10.82 7.81 -2.50
CA SER A 12 -10.54 9.25 -2.39
C SER A 12 -10.09 9.57 -0.96
N ALA A 13 -9.47 10.73 -0.77
CA ALA A 13 -8.96 11.13 0.55
C ALA A 13 -10.08 11.12 1.61
N VAL A 14 -11.22 11.75 1.27
CA VAL A 14 -12.41 11.84 2.13
C VAL A 14 -12.98 10.46 2.46
N LYS A 15 -13.08 9.56 1.48
CA LYS A 15 -13.64 8.22 1.71
C LYS A 15 -12.72 7.38 2.58
N PHE A 16 -11.42 7.49 2.37
CA PHE A 16 -10.44 6.72 3.11
C PHE A 16 -10.35 7.19 4.56
N GLU A 17 -10.47 8.50 4.80
CA GLU A 17 -10.64 9.07 6.14
C GLU A 17 -11.87 8.47 6.85
N ILE A 18 -13.03 8.46 6.19
CA ILE A 18 -14.25 7.82 6.74
C ILE A 18 -14.02 6.33 7.00
N GLN A 19 -13.33 5.64 6.09
CA GLN A 19 -13.04 4.20 6.18
C GLN A 19 -12.16 3.89 7.40
N LEU A 20 -11.15 4.71 7.66
CA LEU A 20 -10.17 4.56 8.75
C LEU A 20 -10.57 5.24 10.06
N GLN A 21 -11.68 5.98 10.08
CA GLN A 21 -12.08 6.79 11.24
C GLN A 21 -12.02 6.06 12.60
N PRO A 22 -12.47 4.79 12.75
CA PRO A 22 -12.37 4.08 14.03
C PRO A 22 -10.91 3.92 14.52
N LEU A 23 -9.99 3.64 13.59
CA LEU A 23 -8.56 3.50 13.87
C LEU A 23 -7.93 4.86 14.20
N VAL A 24 -8.16 5.85 13.33
CA VAL A 24 -7.63 7.21 13.43
C VAL A 24 -8.03 7.85 14.76
N SER A 25 -9.34 7.83 15.07
CA SER A 25 -9.85 8.44 16.30
C SER A 25 -9.26 7.82 17.55
N ARG A 26 -8.96 6.51 17.53
CA ARG A 26 -8.33 5.84 18.67
C ARG A 26 -6.86 6.23 18.80
N LEU A 27 -6.10 6.18 17.70
CA LEU A 27 -4.67 6.51 17.71
C LEU A 27 -4.39 7.97 18.07
N GLU A 28 -5.19 8.89 17.54
CA GLU A 28 -5.08 10.33 17.83
C GLU A 28 -5.48 10.66 19.27
N LYS A 29 -6.56 10.06 19.77
CA LYS A 29 -7.00 10.23 21.17
C LYS A 29 -5.91 9.83 22.17
N HIS A 30 -5.11 8.83 21.83
CA HIS A 30 -3.99 8.36 22.65
C HIS A 30 -2.66 9.04 22.34
N GLY A 31 -2.62 10.00 21.41
CA GLY A 31 -1.41 10.75 21.04
C GLY A 31 -0.34 9.92 20.35
N ILE A 32 -0.70 8.77 19.77
CA ILE A 32 0.25 7.82 19.16
C ILE A 32 0.69 8.30 17.78
N ALA A 33 -0.30 8.69 16.97
CA ALA A 33 -0.10 9.06 15.58
C ALA A 33 -1.12 10.12 15.15
N GLN A 34 -0.75 10.87 14.11
CA GLN A 34 -1.61 11.82 13.38
C GLN A 34 -1.70 11.40 11.92
N PHE A 35 -2.78 11.77 11.23
CA PHE A 35 -3.04 11.30 9.86
C PHE A 35 -3.38 12.44 8.91
N THR A 36 -2.79 12.42 7.73
CA THR A 36 -3.17 13.25 6.58
C THR A 36 -3.61 12.34 5.45
N PHE A 37 -4.68 12.67 4.74
CA PHE A 37 -5.21 11.86 3.66
C PHE A 37 -4.91 12.49 2.30
N THR A 38 -4.44 11.69 1.36
CA THR A 38 -4.30 12.07 -0.04
C THR A 38 -5.02 11.07 -0.94
N GLN A 39 -4.87 11.21 -2.25
CA GLN A 39 -5.51 10.38 -3.25
C GLN A 39 -4.73 10.44 -4.57
N GLY A 40 -5.00 9.48 -5.44
CA GLY A 40 -4.48 9.49 -6.79
C GLY A 40 -5.03 10.64 -7.64
N GLN A 41 -4.35 10.92 -8.74
CA GLN A 41 -4.68 12.04 -9.65
C GLN A 41 -5.61 11.62 -10.79
N HIS A 42 -5.72 10.32 -11.07
CA HIS A 42 -6.55 9.81 -12.16
C HIS A 42 -7.99 9.63 -11.68
N LYS A 43 -8.92 10.43 -12.21
CA LYS A 43 -10.36 10.19 -12.00
C LYS A 43 -10.74 8.86 -12.65
N ALA A 44 -11.43 8.01 -11.89
CA ALA A 44 -11.79 6.68 -12.34
C ALA A 44 -13.28 6.41 -12.14
N THR A 45 -13.83 5.57 -13.01
CA THR A 45 -15.18 5.01 -12.88
C THR A 45 -15.05 3.52 -12.56
N PRO A 46 -15.69 3.01 -11.50
CA PRO A 46 -15.66 1.60 -11.19
C PRO A 46 -16.20 0.74 -12.33
N PRO A 47 -15.79 -0.53 -12.40
CA PRO A 47 -16.40 -1.48 -13.33
C PRO A 47 -17.92 -1.57 -13.11
N PRO A 48 -18.72 -1.79 -14.18
CA PRO A 48 -20.16 -1.94 -14.06
C PRO A 48 -20.54 -3.00 -13.01
N GLY A 49 -21.46 -2.66 -12.11
CA GLY A 49 -21.92 -3.54 -11.02
C GLY A 49 -21.16 -3.38 -9.70
N PHE A 50 -20.05 -2.62 -9.68
CA PHE A 50 -19.28 -2.32 -8.46
C PHE A 50 -19.50 -0.90 -7.93
N GLU A 51 -20.44 -0.14 -8.49
CA GLU A 51 -20.70 1.25 -8.11
C GLU A 51 -21.12 1.39 -6.65
N ARG A 52 -21.88 0.42 -6.12
CA ARG A 52 -22.25 0.39 -4.70
C ARG A 52 -21.09 0.02 -3.79
N PHE A 53 -20.19 -0.83 -4.27
CA PHE A 53 -19.04 -1.29 -3.48
C PHE A 53 -18.03 -0.16 -3.26
N PHE A 54 -17.66 0.56 -4.32
CA PHE A 54 -16.74 1.71 -4.23
C PHE A 54 -17.47 3.03 -3.88
N GLY A 55 -18.79 3.06 -4.01
CA GLY A 55 -19.67 4.19 -3.68
C GLY A 55 -19.65 5.32 -4.70
N LEU A 56 -20.21 6.47 -4.32
CA LEU A 56 -20.42 7.60 -5.23
C LEU A 56 -19.11 8.33 -5.65
N PRO A 57 -19.03 8.88 -6.88
CA PRO A 57 -17.91 9.71 -7.33
C PRO A 57 -17.77 11.04 -6.54
N PRO A 58 -16.61 11.72 -6.64
CA PRO A 58 -15.45 11.37 -7.46
C PRO A 58 -14.60 10.25 -6.83
N LEU A 59 -14.13 9.33 -7.68
CA LEU A 59 -13.24 8.23 -7.33
C LEU A 59 -11.94 8.36 -8.12
N TYR A 60 -10.85 7.90 -7.52
CA TYR A 60 -9.51 8.12 -8.04
C TYR A 60 -8.68 6.84 -8.01
N ARG A 61 -7.65 6.83 -8.84
CA ARG A 61 -6.57 5.84 -8.82
C ARG A 61 -5.24 6.55 -8.85
N PHE A 62 -4.24 5.92 -8.25
CA PHE A 62 -2.87 6.42 -8.34
C PHE A 62 -2.28 6.17 -9.72
N ILE A 63 -2.59 5.02 -10.32
CA ILE A 63 -2.16 4.66 -11.66
C ILE A 63 -3.37 4.35 -12.53
N ASP A 64 -3.31 4.72 -13.81
CA ASP A 64 -4.35 4.42 -14.79
C ASP A 64 -4.27 2.96 -15.25
N PHE A 65 -4.30 2.03 -14.28
CA PHE A 65 -4.11 0.62 -14.54
C PHE A 65 -4.65 -0.28 -13.43
N ASP A 66 -5.48 -1.24 -13.82
CA ASP A 66 -6.19 -2.16 -12.91
C ASP A 66 -5.79 -3.63 -13.06
N GLY A 67 -4.88 -3.98 -13.97
CA GLY A 67 -4.74 -5.35 -14.45
C GLY A 67 -4.20 -6.37 -13.45
N LEU A 68 -3.78 -5.96 -12.25
CA LEU A 68 -3.47 -6.89 -11.14
C LEU A 68 -4.73 -7.32 -10.36
N HIS A 69 -5.85 -6.58 -10.44
CA HIS A 69 -7.06 -6.79 -9.63
C HIS A 69 -8.29 -7.25 -10.45
N LYS A 70 -8.13 -7.48 -11.77
CA LYS A 70 -9.28 -7.68 -12.68
C LYS A 70 -10.00 -9.03 -12.53
N ASP A 71 -9.38 -10.06 -11.94
CA ASP A 71 -10.00 -11.39 -11.90
C ASP A 71 -9.91 -12.09 -10.53
N MET A 72 -10.69 -11.58 -9.56
CA MET A 72 -10.91 -12.23 -8.25
C MET A 72 -11.45 -13.67 -8.36
N ARG A 73 -12.07 -14.05 -9.49
CA ARG A 73 -12.76 -15.34 -9.64
C ARG A 73 -11.86 -16.43 -10.23
N ASN A 74 -10.84 -16.05 -10.99
CA ASN A 74 -9.85 -16.98 -11.56
C ASN A 74 -8.43 -16.63 -11.11
N PHE A 75 -8.24 -16.42 -9.80
CA PHE A 75 -6.90 -16.26 -9.25
C PHE A 75 -6.10 -17.56 -9.48
N PRO A 76 -4.99 -17.52 -10.23
CA PRO A 76 -4.17 -18.72 -10.44
C PRO A 76 -3.55 -19.13 -9.10
N MET A 77 -3.32 -20.42 -8.91
CA MET A 77 -2.59 -20.95 -7.76
C MET A 77 -1.23 -21.41 -8.24
N GLY A 78 -0.18 -20.67 -7.87
CA GLY A 78 1.22 -21.08 -8.03
C GLY A 78 1.67 -22.04 -6.93
N GLU A 79 2.94 -22.46 -6.96
CA GLU A 79 3.52 -23.31 -5.90
C GLU A 79 3.73 -22.52 -4.59
N GLY A 80 3.89 -21.19 -4.68
CA GLY A 80 3.93 -20.25 -3.57
C GLY A 80 3.28 -18.90 -3.87
N HIS A 81 3.43 -17.95 -2.96
CA HIS A 81 2.88 -16.59 -3.10
C HIS A 81 3.53 -15.86 -4.27
N GLU A 82 4.85 -15.89 -4.36
CA GLU A 82 5.65 -15.23 -5.41
C GLU A 82 5.31 -15.82 -6.79
N ASP A 83 5.19 -17.15 -6.90
CA ASP A 83 4.80 -17.81 -8.14
C ASP A 83 3.39 -17.42 -8.59
N THR A 84 2.46 -17.33 -7.63
CA THR A 84 1.10 -16.87 -7.89
C THR A 84 1.11 -15.45 -8.46
N ILE A 85 1.88 -14.55 -7.83
CA ILE A 85 2.01 -13.17 -8.30
C ILE A 85 2.71 -13.09 -9.65
N ARG A 86 3.72 -13.92 -9.91
CA ARG A 86 4.40 -13.98 -11.22
C ARG A 86 3.44 -14.41 -12.33
N LEU A 87 2.60 -15.41 -12.09
CA LEU A 87 1.58 -15.86 -13.04
C LEU A 87 0.56 -14.76 -13.36
N LEU A 88 0.22 -13.92 -12.38
CA LEU A 88 -0.68 -12.79 -12.55
C LEU A 88 -0.02 -11.65 -13.30
N ALA A 89 1.19 -11.26 -12.90
CA ALA A 89 1.97 -10.20 -13.55
C ALA A 89 2.23 -10.50 -15.03
N ASN A 90 2.45 -11.77 -15.39
CA ASN A 90 2.65 -12.20 -16.77
C ASN A 90 1.37 -12.16 -17.63
N LYS A 91 0.18 -12.18 -17.01
CA LYS A 91 -1.12 -12.12 -17.70
C LYS A 91 -1.72 -10.72 -17.70
N ALA A 92 -1.28 -9.85 -16.80
CA ALA A 92 -1.75 -8.49 -16.69
C ALA A 92 -1.20 -7.64 -17.85
N ASP A 93 -2.00 -6.69 -18.35
CA ASP A 93 -1.43 -5.66 -19.22
C ASP A 93 -0.36 -4.89 -18.42
N ARG A 94 0.60 -4.26 -19.09
CA ARG A 94 1.56 -3.39 -18.39
C ARG A 94 1.13 -1.95 -18.60
N CYS A 95 1.19 -1.13 -17.55
CA CYS A 95 1.11 0.31 -17.76
C CYS A 95 2.50 0.90 -17.98
N PRO A 96 2.60 2.08 -18.59
CA PRO A 96 3.87 2.79 -18.69
C PRO A 96 4.42 3.09 -17.29
N TRP A 97 5.72 2.85 -17.08
CA TRP A 97 6.40 3.18 -15.82
C TRP A 97 6.26 4.66 -15.45
N ALA A 98 6.23 5.55 -16.46
CA ALA A 98 5.99 6.97 -16.28
C ALA A 98 4.73 7.29 -15.44
N HIS A 99 3.67 6.49 -15.53
CA HIS A 99 2.46 6.71 -14.72
C HIS A 99 2.70 6.38 -13.23
N VAL A 100 3.54 5.38 -12.93
CA VAL A 100 3.96 5.05 -11.56
C VAL A 100 4.88 6.14 -11.02
N GLU A 101 5.81 6.61 -11.84
CA GLU A 101 6.73 7.70 -11.49
C GLU A 101 5.97 9.00 -11.19
N ASP A 102 4.98 9.36 -12.01
CA ASP A 102 4.10 10.51 -11.76
C ASP A 102 3.36 10.39 -10.43
N ALA A 103 2.82 9.20 -10.11
CA ALA A 103 2.15 8.94 -8.84
C ALA A 103 3.10 9.09 -7.65
N ILE A 104 4.29 8.49 -7.73
CA ILE A 104 5.35 8.59 -6.71
C ILE A 104 5.75 10.05 -6.49
N ASN A 105 5.98 10.80 -7.56
CA ASN A 105 6.37 12.21 -7.49
C ASN A 105 5.27 13.07 -6.86
N CYS A 106 4.00 12.84 -7.19
CA CYS A 106 2.88 13.54 -6.56
C CYS A 106 2.81 13.27 -5.04
N VAL A 107 3.05 12.02 -4.61
CA VAL A 107 3.07 11.69 -3.19
C VAL A 107 4.28 12.33 -2.49
N PHE A 108 5.47 12.31 -3.10
CA PHE A 108 6.62 13.02 -2.55
C PHE A 108 6.40 14.54 -2.41
N GLN A 109 5.76 15.18 -3.39
CA GLN A 109 5.39 16.59 -3.31
C GLN A 109 4.43 16.86 -2.13
N THR A 110 3.49 15.94 -1.89
CA THR A 110 2.59 16.02 -0.73
C THR A 110 3.38 15.95 0.58
N MET A 111 4.36 15.05 0.68
CA MET A 111 5.25 14.96 1.85
C MET A 111 6.18 16.18 1.99
N GLU A 112 6.57 16.82 0.88
CA GLU A 112 7.39 18.04 0.92
C GLU A 112 6.65 19.25 1.45
N ALA A 113 5.35 19.33 1.18
CA ALA A 113 4.49 20.39 1.70
C ALA A 113 4.25 20.26 3.22
N ASP A 114 4.48 19.08 3.80
CA ASP A 114 4.21 18.76 5.20
C ASP A 114 5.34 17.90 5.79
N PRO A 115 6.45 18.54 6.25
CA PRO A 115 7.67 17.83 6.67
C PRO A 115 7.49 16.99 7.95
N ASP A 116 6.37 17.13 8.66
CA ASP A 116 6.05 16.31 9.83
C ASP A 116 5.63 14.88 9.43
N ILE A 117 5.29 14.67 8.15
CA ILE A 117 4.97 13.35 7.61
C ILE A 117 6.24 12.49 7.53
N GLN A 118 6.25 11.44 8.36
CA GLN A 118 7.37 10.50 8.48
C GLN A 118 6.94 9.04 8.38
N GLY A 119 5.63 8.76 8.30
CA GLY A 119 5.09 7.41 8.11
C GLY A 119 4.13 7.32 6.92
N LEU A 120 3.93 6.11 6.42
CA LEU A 120 2.88 5.80 5.44
C LEU A 120 1.83 4.87 6.03
N LEU A 121 0.57 5.10 5.71
CA LEU A 121 -0.51 4.13 5.91
C LEU A 121 -1.24 3.95 4.59
N ALA A 122 -1.16 2.77 4.00
CA ALA A 122 -1.53 2.59 2.62
C ALA A 122 -2.39 1.35 2.43
N TYR A 123 -3.41 1.42 1.59
CA TYR A 123 -4.38 0.34 1.37
C TYR A 123 -4.39 -0.11 -0.09
N SER A 124 -4.35 -1.42 -0.34
CA SER A 124 -4.53 -2.03 -1.67
C SER A 124 -3.60 -1.39 -2.73
N GLU A 125 -4.11 -0.80 -3.81
CA GLU A 125 -3.31 -0.03 -4.79
C GLU A 125 -2.39 1.01 -4.12
N GLY A 126 -2.90 1.73 -3.12
CA GLY A 126 -2.10 2.68 -2.35
C GLY A 126 -0.92 2.04 -1.64
N ALA A 127 -1.05 0.79 -1.17
CA ALA A 127 0.04 0.05 -0.53
C ALA A 127 1.12 -0.35 -1.52
N THR A 128 0.77 -0.74 -2.74
CA THR A 128 1.74 -0.97 -3.83
C THR A 128 2.51 0.30 -4.16
N ILE A 129 1.82 1.43 -4.29
CA ILE A 129 2.48 2.73 -4.51
C ILE A 129 3.32 3.12 -3.29
N GLY A 130 2.83 2.91 -2.08
CA GLY A 130 3.54 3.19 -0.84
C GLY A 130 4.83 2.37 -0.71
N ALA A 131 4.80 1.08 -1.01
CA ALA A 131 5.99 0.22 -1.00
C ALA A 131 7.01 0.67 -2.07
N THR A 132 6.52 1.00 -3.28
CA THR A 132 7.37 1.53 -4.35
C THR A 132 8.01 2.87 -3.96
N LEU A 133 7.24 3.73 -3.28
CA LEU A 133 7.69 5.02 -2.76
C LEU A 133 8.79 4.86 -1.69
N VAL A 134 8.68 3.86 -0.81
CA VAL A 134 9.70 3.57 0.21
C VAL A 134 11.02 3.15 -0.42
N LEU A 135 10.98 2.26 -1.42
CA LEU A 135 12.19 1.87 -2.16
C LEU A 135 12.82 3.08 -2.85
N GLU A 136 12.01 3.90 -3.53
CA GLU A 136 12.50 5.11 -4.17
C GLU A 136 13.07 6.11 -3.16
N ASP A 137 12.47 6.30 -1.98
CA ASP A 137 13.02 7.20 -0.95
C ASP A 137 14.40 6.73 -0.46
N GLY A 138 14.59 5.41 -0.34
CA GLY A 138 15.91 4.81 -0.09
C GLY A 138 16.92 5.07 -1.19
N ARG A 139 16.53 4.87 -2.46
CA ARG A 139 17.37 5.17 -3.61
C ARG A 139 17.75 6.66 -3.66
N ARG A 140 16.79 7.56 -3.42
CA ARG A 140 17.04 9.01 -3.34
C ARG A 140 17.97 9.37 -2.18
N ALA A 141 17.88 8.67 -1.05
CA ALA A 141 18.78 8.91 0.07
C ALA A 141 20.24 8.62 -0.29
N VAL A 142 20.49 7.51 -0.99
CA VAL A 142 21.83 7.14 -1.48
C VAL A 142 22.28 8.07 -2.60
N ARG A 143 21.43 8.30 -3.61
CA ARG A 143 21.74 9.08 -4.80
C ARG A 143 21.97 10.56 -4.50
N ASP A 144 21.12 11.15 -3.68
CA ASP A 144 21.08 12.60 -3.43
C ASP A 144 21.75 12.99 -2.09
N GLY A 145 22.18 12.01 -1.29
CA GLY A 145 22.78 12.24 0.03
C GLY A 145 21.83 12.83 1.07
N ARG A 146 20.51 12.72 0.85
CA ARG A 146 19.48 13.23 1.76
C ARG A 146 19.04 12.14 2.75
N PRO A 147 18.65 12.46 3.99
CA PRO A 147 18.07 11.46 4.88
C PRO A 147 16.73 10.96 4.32
N ARG A 148 16.45 9.66 4.50
CA ARG A 148 15.11 9.08 4.22
C ARG A 148 14.04 9.86 4.98
N ARG A 149 12.94 10.18 4.31
CA ARG A 149 11.76 10.81 4.92
C ARG A 149 10.86 9.78 5.57
N ILE A 150 10.65 8.63 4.92
CA ILE A 150 9.77 7.59 5.43
C ILE A 150 10.54 6.73 6.44
N LYS A 151 10.01 6.66 7.66
CA LYS A 151 10.61 5.95 8.81
C LYS A 151 9.93 4.62 9.10
N CYS A 152 8.64 4.51 8.83
CA CYS A 152 7.90 3.24 8.87
C CYS A 152 6.69 3.27 7.92
N ALA A 153 6.14 2.09 7.63
CA ALA A 153 4.94 1.98 6.80
C ALA A 153 3.94 0.94 7.34
N ILE A 154 2.65 1.23 7.15
CA ILE A 154 1.54 0.33 7.44
C ILE A 154 0.89 -0.02 6.11
N PHE A 155 0.88 -1.30 5.76
CA PHE A 155 0.28 -1.82 4.53
C PHE A 155 -0.97 -2.62 4.85
N LEU A 156 -2.12 -2.13 4.39
CA LEU A 156 -3.40 -2.78 4.49
C LEU A 156 -3.69 -3.52 3.18
N SER A 157 -3.71 -4.86 3.19
CA SER A 157 -4.00 -5.70 2.02
C SER A 157 -3.26 -5.27 0.73
N GLY A 158 -1.96 -4.96 0.84
CA GLY A 158 -1.15 -4.44 -0.27
C GLY A 158 -0.61 -5.50 -1.21
N TRP A 159 0.01 -5.06 -2.30
CA TRP A 159 0.75 -5.90 -3.24
C TRP A 159 2.20 -5.43 -3.39
N PRO A 160 3.11 -6.28 -3.91
CA PRO A 160 4.54 -5.96 -3.98
C PRO A 160 4.84 -4.65 -4.73
N PRO A 161 5.98 -4.00 -4.43
CA PRO A 161 6.38 -2.77 -5.10
C PRO A 161 6.61 -2.99 -6.60
N LEU A 162 6.55 -1.90 -7.36
CA LEU A 162 6.72 -1.91 -8.82
C LEU A 162 8.13 -1.48 -9.22
N CYS A 163 8.57 -1.93 -10.39
CA CYS A 163 9.77 -1.45 -11.07
C CYS A 163 9.51 -1.22 -12.57
N GLU A 164 10.40 -0.47 -13.20
CA GLU A 164 10.46 -0.39 -14.65
C GLU A 164 10.99 -1.70 -15.24
N CYS A 165 10.33 -2.21 -16.27
CA CYS A 165 10.79 -3.36 -17.06
C CYS A 165 11.17 -2.94 -18.48
N GLU A 166 11.80 -3.85 -19.22
CA GLU A 166 12.16 -3.63 -20.62
C GLU A 166 10.96 -3.13 -21.45
N GLY A 167 11.19 -2.11 -22.27
CA GLY A 167 10.15 -1.43 -23.05
C GLY A 167 9.40 -0.31 -22.30
N GLY A 168 9.84 0.09 -21.10
CA GLY A 168 9.26 1.20 -20.33
C GLY A 168 7.93 0.87 -19.66
N GLY A 169 7.64 -0.43 -19.50
CA GLY A 169 6.46 -0.92 -18.81
C GLY A 169 6.70 -1.13 -17.31
N THR A 170 5.65 -1.46 -16.58
CA THR A 170 5.73 -1.85 -15.16
C THR A 170 5.87 -3.35 -14.98
N SER A 171 6.68 -3.76 -14.00
CA SER A 171 6.68 -5.11 -13.41
C SER A 171 6.56 -5.02 -11.89
N VAL A 172 6.16 -6.12 -11.26
CA VAL A 172 6.26 -6.30 -9.80
C VAL A 172 7.69 -6.72 -9.44
N LEU A 173 8.14 -6.32 -8.26
CA LEU A 173 9.35 -6.82 -7.61
C LEU A 173 8.97 -7.90 -6.61
N LEU A 174 9.69 -9.02 -6.64
CA LEU A 174 9.48 -10.16 -5.75
C LEU A 174 10.76 -10.52 -5.00
N ALA A 175 10.59 -11.04 -3.80
CA ALA A 175 11.71 -11.46 -2.97
C ALA A 175 12.50 -12.57 -3.67
N GLY A 176 13.83 -12.51 -3.61
CA GLY A 176 14.72 -13.44 -4.30
C GLY A 176 14.98 -13.11 -5.79
N GLU A 177 14.29 -12.13 -6.37
CA GLU A 177 14.55 -11.63 -7.73
C GLU A 177 15.29 -10.27 -7.73
N THR A 178 15.38 -9.62 -6.56
CA THR A 178 16.03 -8.32 -6.39
C THR A 178 16.76 -8.24 -5.05
N GLU A 179 17.78 -7.39 -5.00
CA GLU A 179 18.47 -7.00 -3.75
C GLU A 179 17.82 -5.75 -3.11
N ASP A 180 16.97 -5.03 -3.85
CA ASP A 180 16.25 -3.85 -3.34
C ASP A 180 15.08 -4.29 -2.44
N MET A 181 15.28 -4.17 -1.13
CA MET A 181 14.30 -4.55 -0.10
C MET A 181 13.77 -3.34 0.66
N VAL A 182 12.57 -3.47 1.22
CA VAL A 182 12.01 -2.48 2.16
C VAL A 182 12.64 -2.69 3.53
N ASP A 183 13.64 -1.87 3.84
CA ASP A 183 14.51 -1.91 5.03
C ASP A 183 14.09 -0.93 6.14
N ILE A 184 12.83 -0.49 6.13
CA ILE A 184 12.23 0.27 7.23
C ILE A 184 11.26 -0.64 8.00
N PRO A 185 10.97 -0.37 9.28
CA PRO A 185 9.92 -1.07 10.00
C PRO A 185 8.58 -1.01 9.27
N THR A 186 7.91 -2.16 9.15
CA THR A 186 6.61 -2.29 8.47
C THR A 186 5.60 -3.05 9.31
N LEU A 187 4.33 -2.67 9.16
CA LEU A 187 3.19 -3.43 9.69
C LEU A 187 2.26 -3.80 8.54
N HIS A 188 2.02 -5.10 8.39
CA HIS A 188 1.13 -5.65 7.38
C HIS A 188 -0.15 -6.10 8.06
N VAL A 189 -1.27 -5.51 7.66
CA VAL A 189 -2.60 -5.90 8.15
C VAL A 189 -3.37 -6.45 6.97
N MET A 190 -3.77 -7.71 7.06
CA MET A 190 -4.48 -8.40 5.99
C MET A 190 -5.47 -9.40 6.58
N GLY A 191 -6.30 -9.98 5.72
CA GLY A 191 -7.24 -11.01 6.12
C GLY A 191 -6.95 -12.32 5.41
N CYS A 192 -6.92 -13.44 6.12
CA CYS A 192 -6.71 -14.75 5.48
C CYS A 192 -7.80 -15.16 4.48
N ASN A 193 -8.96 -14.49 4.50
CA ASN A 193 -10.04 -14.69 3.52
C ASN A 193 -9.99 -13.65 2.37
N ASP A 194 -8.89 -12.91 2.25
CA ASP A 194 -8.64 -11.99 1.14
C ASP A 194 -8.28 -12.80 -0.12
N PRO A 195 -9.01 -12.67 -1.25
CA PRO A 195 -8.64 -13.34 -2.48
C PRO A 195 -7.25 -12.94 -3.00
N TYR A 196 -6.72 -11.80 -2.54
CA TYR A 196 -5.42 -11.27 -2.91
C TYR A 196 -4.33 -11.59 -1.87
N LEU A 197 -4.55 -12.60 -1.01
CA LEU A 197 -3.61 -13.00 0.04
C LEU A 197 -2.18 -13.19 -0.45
N ALA A 198 -1.99 -13.78 -1.65
CA ALA A 198 -0.68 -13.97 -2.23
C ALA A 198 0.07 -12.63 -2.46
N GLY A 199 -0.64 -11.57 -2.82
CA GLY A 199 -0.05 -10.24 -3.02
C GLY A 199 0.41 -9.64 -1.70
N ALA A 200 -0.42 -9.76 -0.66
CA ALA A 200 -0.08 -9.26 0.67
C ALA A 200 1.11 -10.00 1.28
N MET A 201 1.16 -11.33 1.12
CA MET A 201 2.30 -12.14 1.57
C MET A 201 3.58 -11.86 0.76
N SER A 202 3.49 -11.71 -0.56
CA SER A 202 4.67 -11.35 -1.36
C SER A 202 5.16 -9.94 -1.06
N LEU A 203 4.29 -9.00 -0.69
CA LEU A 203 4.71 -7.68 -0.19
C LEU A 203 5.40 -7.80 1.18
N TYR A 204 4.88 -8.63 2.09
CA TYR A 204 5.53 -8.91 3.38
C TYR A 204 6.93 -9.50 3.18
N ASN A 205 7.09 -10.43 2.23
CA ASN A 205 8.38 -11.04 1.89
C ASN A 205 9.38 -10.05 1.28
N MET A 206 8.92 -8.90 0.77
CA MET A 206 9.78 -7.81 0.28
C MET A 206 10.29 -6.87 1.38
N CYS A 207 9.92 -7.12 2.65
CA CYS A 207 10.28 -6.29 3.79
C CYS A 207 11.28 -7.02 4.70
N ASP A 208 12.07 -6.24 5.46
CA ASP A 208 13.02 -6.75 6.44
C ASP A 208 12.32 -7.57 7.53
N GLU A 209 12.65 -8.87 7.59
CA GLU A 209 12.02 -9.84 8.49
C GLU A 209 12.23 -9.54 9.98
N ASP A 210 13.30 -8.82 10.34
CA ASP A 210 13.60 -8.47 11.72
C ASP A 210 12.67 -7.35 12.24
N THR A 211 12.15 -6.52 11.33
CA THR A 211 11.37 -5.33 11.68
C THR A 211 9.92 -5.37 11.21
N ALA A 212 9.59 -6.20 10.22
CA ALA A 212 8.25 -6.41 9.71
C ALA A 212 7.35 -7.17 10.70
N GLU A 213 6.10 -6.73 10.84
CA GLU A 213 5.07 -7.42 11.63
C GLU A 213 3.86 -7.74 10.75
N LEU A 214 3.25 -8.91 10.92
CA LEU A 214 2.06 -9.35 10.19
C LEU A 214 0.88 -9.57 11.16
N LEU A 215 -0.25 -8.94 10.88
CA LEU A 215 -1.50 -9.07 11.62
C LEU A 215 -2.61 -9.57 10.69
N ASP A 216 -3.11 -10.77 10.95
CA ASP A 216 -4.28 -11.33 10.28
C ASP A 216 -5.57 -11.00 11.06
N HIS A 217 -6.49 -10.28 10.43
CA HIS A 217 -7.79 -9.96 11.01
C HIS A 217 -8.91 -10.95 10.61
N GLY A 218 -8.61 -12.01 9.86
CA GLY A 218 -9.52 -13.09 9.53
C GLY A 218 -10.65 -12.76 8.56
N LYS A 219 -10.70 -11.54 8.00
CA LYS A 219 -11.76 -11.10 7.07
C LYS A 219 -11.25 -11.13 5.63
N SER A 220 -12.05 -10.63 4.69
CA SER A 220 -11.65 -10.49 3.28
C SER A 220 -10.94 -9.15 3.03
N HIS A 221 -10.82 -8.72 1.77
CA HIS A 221 -10.16 -7.48 1.33
C HIS A 221 -10.88 -6.19 1.79
N ASN A 222 -10.82 -5.89 3.09
CA ASN A 222 -11.50 -4.73 3.68
C ASN A 222 -10.67 -4.18 4.83
N VAL A 223 -10.66 -2.85 4.96
CA VAL A 223 -10.13 -2.18 6.16
C VAL A 223 -10.98 -2.57 7.39
N PRO A 224 -10.37 -3.11 8.46
CA PRO A 224 -11.08 -3.48 9.67
C PRO A 224 -11.77 -2.28 10.35
N ARG A 225 -12.90 -2.54 11.01
CA ARG A 225 -13.69 -1.52 11.72
C ARG A 225 -14.31 -2.01 13.04
N ASP A 226 -14.21 -3.30 13.34
CA ASP A 226 -14.69 -3.85 14.60
C ASP A 226 -13.73 -3.49 15.74
N ALA A 227 -14.27 -3.28 16.93
CA ALA A 227 -13.52 -2.71 18.04
C ALA A 227 -12.29 -3.55 18.43
N ASP A 228 -12.44 -4.88 18.45
CA ASP A 228 -11.39 -5.81 18.90
C ASP A 228 -10.21 -5.81 17.92
N THR A 229 -10.48 -5.92 16.62
CA THR A 229 -9.42 -5.84 15.60
C THR A 229 -8.74 -4.47 15.60
N ILE A 230 -9.51 -3.38 15.77
CA ILE A 230 -8.92 -2.04 15.85
C ILE A 230 -7.98 -1.92 17.06
N GLU A 231 -8.30 -2.50 18.23
CA GLU A 231 -7.38 -2.49 19.38
C GLU A 231 -6.07 -3.22 19.04
N LEU A 232 -6.14 -4.40 18.42
CA LEU A 232 -4.95 -5.15 18.01
C LEU A 232 -4.07 -4.36 17.02
N ILE A 233 -4.70 -3.72 16.03
CA ILE A 233 -3.99 -2.86 15.06
C ILE A 233 -3.38 -1.66 15.78
N CYS A 234 -4.08 -1.03 16.72
CA CYS A 234 -3.53 0.09 17.50
C CYS A 234 -2.29 -0.32 18.30
N ASP A 235 -2.30 -1.50 18.93
CA ASP A 235 -1.14 -2.01 19.66
C ASP A 235 0.05 -2.31 18.73
N ALA A 236 -0.21 -2.86 17.55
CA ALA A 236 0.81 -3.09 16.55
C ALA A 236 1.40 -1.78 16.02
N ILE A 237 0.58 -0.76 15.77
CA ILE A 237 1.04 0.57 15.35
C ILE A 237 1.89 1.25 16.43
N ARG A 238 1.55 1.10 17.72
CA ARG A 238 2.40 1.59 18.81
C ARG A 238 3.81 0.99 18.73
N ARG A 239 3.91 -0.35 18.62
CA ARG A 239 5.20 -1.04 18.48
C ARG A 239 5.95 -0.60 17.21
N LEU A 240 5.25 -0.41 16.11
CA LEU A 240 5.84 0.06 14.85
C LEU A 240 6.47 1.44 15.01
N VAL A 241 5.74 2.38 15.64
CA VAL A 241 6.23 3.75 15.88
C VAL A 241 7.44 3.75 16.82
N ASP A 242 7.48 2.87 17.81
CA ASP A 242 8.64 2.75 18.72
C ASP A 242 9.90 2.20 18.03
N LYS A 243 9.76 1.45 16.92
CA LYS A 243 10.89 0.93 16.12
C LYS A 243 11.47 1.94 15.13
N ALA A 244 10.72 3.01 14.80
CA ALA A 244 10.99 3.92 13.69
C ALA A 244 11.83 5.14 14.09
#